data_AF-A0A927Y0A7-F1
#
_entry.id   AF-A0A927Y0A7-F1
#
_cell.length_a   1.000
_cell.length_b   1.000
_cell.length_c   1.000
_cell.angle_alpha   90.00
_cell.angle_beta   90.00
_cell.angle_gamma   90.00
#
_symmetry.space_group_name_H-M   'P 1'
#
loop_
_entity.id
_entity.type
_entity.pdbx_description
1 polymer ?
#
loop_
_entity_poly.entity_id
_entity_poly.type
_entity_poly.pdbx_seq_one_letter_code
_entity_poly.pdbx_strand_id
1 'polypeptide(L)'
;MKDKKIGIGSLSLLLVIIAFFWAFEIMGFCLGDSILATLNIPTWSNSANASGTHYTIFYTFIFLIPALVLAIKYKEDLFAKVGKWLSVGFIALLLLGMLFMV
;
A
#
# COMPACT_ATOMS: atom_id res chain seq x y z
N MET A 1 5.13 28.44 9.64
CA MET A 1 5.21 26.97 9.86
C MET A 1 6.60 26.67 10.39
N LYS A 2 6.77 25.91 11.48
CA LYS A 2 8.10 25.39 11.84
C LYS A 2 8.54 24.46 10.70
N ASP A 3 9.77 24.61 10.22
CA ASP A 3 10.32 23.71 9.22
C ASP A 3 10.40 22.30 9.81
N LYS A 4 9.54 21.43 9.30
CA LYS A 4 9.55 20.02 9.70
C LYS A 4 10.81 19.38 9.11
N LYS A 5 11.57 18.70 9.96
CA LYS A 5 12.80 18.02 9.54
C LYS A 5 12.46 16.64 8.96
N ILE A 6 13.31 16.16 8.05
CA ILE A 6 13.25 14.76 7.60
C ILE A 6 13.60 13.87 8.80
N GLY A 7 12.77 12.88 9.06
CA GLY A 7 12.95 11.92 10.15
C GLY A 7 12.33 10.57 9.80
N ILE A 8 12.25 9.66 10.77
CA ILE A 8 11.72 8.30 10.56
C ILE A 8 10.25 8.36 10.10
N GLY A 9 9.48 9.35 10.55
CA GLY A 9 8.11 9.59 10.10
C GLY A 9 7.99 9.92 8.61
N SER A 10 9.05 10.46 7.99
CA SER A 10 9.09 10.72 6.54
C SER A 10 9.03 9.44 5.71
N LEU A 11 9.47 8.30 6.26
CA LEU A 11 9.36 7.00 5.59
C LEU A 11 7.91 6.54 5.41
N SER A 12 6.95 7.11 6.14
CA SER A 12 5.54 6.79 5.95
C SER A 12 5.07 7.09 4.52
N LEU A 13 5.47 8.22 3.95
CA LEU A 13 5.12 8.57 2.58
C LEU A 13 5.78 7.63 1.57
N LEU A 14 7.05 7.26 1.80
CA LEU A 14 7.77 6.30 0.96
C LEU A 14 7.05 4.94 0.94
N LEU A 15 6.64 4.45 2.11
CA LEU A 15 5.91 3.18 2.23
C LEU A 15 4.55 3.22 1.51
N VAL A 16 3.83 4.35 1.57
CA VAL A 16 2.60 4.53 0.79
C VAL A 16 2.86 4.49 -0.72
N ILE A 17 3.94 5.12 -1.18
CA ILE A 17 4.32 5.08 -2.60
C ILE A 17 4.63 3.63 -3.01
N ILE A 18 5.40 2.89 -2.21
CA ILE A 18 5.67 1.47 -2.47
C ILE A 18 4.37 0.66 -2.48
N ALA A 19 3.46 0.91 -1.53
CA ALA A 19 2.15 0.28 -1.47
C ALA A 19 1.34 0.50 -2.77
N PHE A 20 1.40 1.71 -3.33
CA PHE A 20 0.74 2.03 -4.59
C PHE A 20 1.30 1.21 -5.76
N PHE A 21 2.62 1.21 -5.94
CA PHE A 21 3.27 0.41 -7.00
C PHE A 21 3.11 -1.11 -6.79
N TRP A 22 3.00 -1.55 -5.53
CA TRP A 22 2.71 -2.93 -5.20
C TRP A 22 1.31 -3.34 -5.64
N ALA A 23 0.31 -2.49 -5.41
CA ALA A 23 -1.10 -2.79 -5.59
C ALA A 23 -1.60 -2.66 -7.03
N PHE A 24 -1.09 -1.68 -7.78
CA PHE A 24 -1.64 -1.31 -9.09
C PHE A 24 -0.77 -1.79 -10.25
N GLU A 25 -1.43 -2.19 -11.33
CA GLU A 25 -0.80 -2.40 -12.62
C GLU A 25 -0.52 -1.06 -13.30
N ILE A 26 0.73 -0.85 -13.70
CA ILE A 26 1.17 0.35 -14.43
C ILE A 26 1.84 -0.14 -15.72
N MET A 27 1.25 0.20 -16.87
CA MET A 27 1.78 -0.15 -18.19
C MET A 27 2.00 -1.68 -18.38
N GLY A 28 1.08 -2.52 -17.90
CA GLY A 28 1.22 -3.98 -18.02
C GLY A 28 2.05 -4.64 -16.92
N PHE A 29 2.57 -3.87 -15.95
CA PHE A 29 3.41 -4.37 -14.88
C PHE A 29 2.84 -4.05 -13.50
N CYS A 30 2.67 -5.09 -12.67
CA CYS A 30 2.37 -4.95 -11.25
C CYS A 30 3.55 -5.51 -10.44
N LEU A 31 4.12 -4.67 -9.56
CA LEU A 31 5.29 -5.05 -8.77
C LEU A 31 4.96 -6.19 -7.80
N GLY A 32 3.81 -6.10 -7.12
CA GLY A 32 3.36 -7.12 -6.19
C GLY A 32 3.14 -8.47 -6.87
N ASP A 33 2.52 -8.47 -8.06
CA ASP A 33 2.30 -9.71 -8.83
C ASP A 33 3.61 -10.39 -9.20
N SER A 34 4.58 -9.61 -9.67
CA SER A 34 5.88 -10.12 -10.09
C SER A 34 6.64 -10.77 -8.92
N ILE A 35 6.61 -10.14 -7.75
CA ILE A 35 7.26 -10.65 -6.55
C ILE A 35 6.53 -11.91 -6.04
N LEU A 36 5.21 -11.86 -5.91
CA LEU A 36 4.42 -12.99 -5.43
C LEU A 36 4.51 -14.21 -6.37
N ALA A 37 4.48 -14.00 -7.69
CA ALA A 37 4.66 -15.05 -8.67
C ALA A 37 6.06 -15.71 -8.55
N THR A 38 7.11 -14.92 -8.33
CA THR A 38 8.47 -15.44 -8.09
C THR A 38 8.53 -16.33 -6.84
N LEU A 39 7.70 -16.04 -5.84
CA LEU A 39 7.56 -16.82 -4.61
C LEU A 39 6.57 -17.99 -4.72
N ASN A 40 6.01 -18.24 -5.91
CA ASN A 40 4.92 -19.20 -6.14
C ASN A 40 3.66 -18.96 -5.29
N ILE A 41 3.38 -17.70 -4.96
CA ILE A 41 2.16 -17.30 -4.25
C ILE A 41 1.11 -16.86 -5.28
N PRO A 42 -0.11 -17.43 -5.27
CA PRO A 42 -1.18 -17.02 -6.17
C PRO A 42 -1.52 -15.53 -6.02
N THR A 43 -1.50 -14.80 -7.14
CA THR A 43 -1.79 -13.36 -7.20
C THR A 43 -3.25 -13.05 -7.49
N TRP A 44 -3.99 -14.03 -8.02
CA TRP A 44 -5.40 -13.92 -8.39
C TRP A 44 -6.16 -15.16 -7.93
N SER A 45 -7.46 -15.04 -7.67
CA SER A 45 -8.32 -16.19 -7.36
C SER A 45 -8.42 -17.19 -8.51
N ASN A 46 -8.33 -16.72 -9.75
CA ASN A 46 -8.19 -17.54 -10.94
C ASN A 46 -6.92 -17.16 -11.70
N SER A 47 -5.77 -17.64 -11.19
CA SER A 47 -4.45 -17.40 -11.79
C SER A 47 -4.32 -17.93 -13.23
N ALA A 48 -5.07 -18.95 -13.64
CA ALA A 48 -4.99 -19.52 -14.98
C ALA A 48 -5.39 -18.53 -16.09
N ASN A 49 -6.33 -17.62 -15.78
CA ASN A 49 -6.85 -16.63 -16.71
C ASN A 49 -6.56 -15.18 -16.28
N ALA A 50 -5.67 -14.97 -15.29
CA ALA A 50 -5.43 -13.66 -14.67
C ALA A 50 -6.73 -12.89 -14.37
N SER A 51 -7.70 -13.60 -13.78
CA SER A 51 -9.07 -13.09 -13.58
C SER A 51 -9.57 -13.39 -12.18
N GLY A 52 -10.70 -12.80 -11.81
CA GLY A 52 -11.29 -12.92 -10.48
C GLY A 52 -10.66 -11.94 -9.49
N THR A 53 -10.62 -12.31 -8.21
CA THR A 53 -10.16 -11.42 -7.14
C THR A 53 -8.65 -11.30 -7.16
N HIS A 54 -8.14 -10.07 -7.30
CA HIS A 54 -6.71 -9.77 -7.24
C HIS A 54 -6.23 -9.78 -5.79
N TYR A 55 -5.52 -10.83 -5.38
CA TYR A 55 -5.07 -11.00 -3.99
C TYR A 55 -3.91 -10.09 -3.62
N THR A 56 -3.10 -9.68 -4.60
CA THR A 56 -1.97 -8.77 -4.41
C THR A 56 -2.38 -7.49 -3.69
N ILE A 57 -3.60 -7.00 -3.96
CA ILE A 57 -4.14 -5.79 -3.34
C ILE A 57 -4.27 -5.92 -1.81
N PHE A 58 -4.50 -7.13 -1.29
CA PHE A 58 -4.59 -7.38 0.15
C PHE A 58 -3.21 -7.41 0.81
N TYR A 59 -2.17 -7.88 0.11
CA TYR A 59 -0.80 -7.86 0.64
C TYR A 59 -0.25 -6.44 0.81
N THR A 60 -0.89 -5.43 0.20
CA THR A 60 -0.59 -4.01 0.37
C THR A 60 -0.61 -3.54 1.83
N PHE A 61 -1.37 -4.20 2.71
CA PHE A 61 -1.41 -3.86 4.14
C PHE A 61 -0.05 -3.99 4.84
N ILE A 62 0.84 -4.85 4.33
CA ILE A 62 2.22 -5.01 4.85
C ILE A 62 2.99 -3.68 4.77
N PHE A 63 2.66 -2.82 3.81
CA PHE A 63 3.27 -1.48 3.68
C PHE A 63 2.42 -0.40 4.35
N LEU A 64 1.08 -0.44 4.19
CA LEU A 64 0.19 0.61 4.69
C LEU A 64 0.09 0.66 6.22
N ILE A 65 0.10 -0.49 6.90
CA ILE A 65 0.01 -0.53 8.37
C ILE A 65 1.28 0.09 8.99
N PRO A 66 2.52 -0.33 8.63
CA PRO A 66 3.71 0.35 9.11
C PRO A 66 3.77 1.83 8.71
N ALA A 67 3.33 2.19 7.49
CA ALA A 67 3.26 3.59 7.08
C ALA A 67 2.40 4.43 8.02
N LEU A 68 1.20 3.94 8.36
CA LEU A 68 0.28 4.61 9.27
C LEU A 68 0.86 4.70 10.69
N VAL A 69 1.46 3.61 11.20
CA VAL A 69 2.08 3.59 12.54
C VAL A 69 3.21 4.61 12.62
N LEU A 70 4.10 4.65 11.63
CA LEU A 70 5.20 5.63 11.59
C LEU A 70 4.67 7.07 11.51
N ALA A 71 3.65 7.30 10.68
CA ALA A 71 3.06 8.62 10.49
C ALA A 71 2.37 9.16 11.77
N ILE A 72 1.75 8.28 12.56
CA ILE A 72 1.12 8.65 13.83
C ILE A 72 2.18 8.86 14.92
N LYS A 73 3.15 7.94 15.03
CA LYS A 73 4.20 7.98 16.07
C LYS A 73 5.13 9.18 15.92
N TYR A 74 5.50 9.53 14.68
CA TYR A 74 6.45 10.60 14.35
C TYR A 74 5.76 11.76 13.60
N LYS A 75 4.58 12.19 14.06
CA LYS A 75 3.71 13.19 13.41
C LYS A 75 4.37 14.55 13.12
N GLU A 76 5.45 14.89 13.83
CA GLU A 76 6.17 16.16 13.67
C GLU A 76 7.19 16.12 12.52
N ASP A 77 7.54 14.95 12.02
CA ASP A 77 8.48 14.79 10.91
C ASP A 77 7.85 15.26 9.59
N LEU A 78 8.71 15.65 8.64
CA LEU A 78 8.31 16.01 7.29
C LEU A 78 7.60 14.82 6.65
N PHE A 79 6.57 15.08 5.85
CA PHE A 79 5.73 14.08 5.17
C PHE A 79 4.90 13.15 6.06
N ALA A 80 5.13 13.05 7.38
CA ALA A 80 4.33 12.19 8.27
C ALA A 80 2.84 12.51 8.20
N LYS A 81 2.47 13.80 8.13
CA LYS A 81 1.05 14.20 7.99
C LYS A 81 0.43 13.71 6.67
N VAL A 82 1.16 13.82 5.57
CA VAL A 82 0.69 13.38 4.24
C VAL A 82 0.61 11.86 4.20
N GLY A 83 1.67 11.17 4.65
CA GLY A 83 1.72 9.72 4.77
C GLY A 83 0.58 9.16 5.62
N LYS A 84 0.22 9.82 6.73
CA LYS A 84 -0.95 9.45 7.55
C LYS A 84 -2.23 9.45 6.73
N TRP A 85 -2.57 10.57 6.11
CA TRP A 85 -3.85 10.72 5.41
C TRP A 85 -3.94 9.83 4.18
N LEU A 86 -2.85 9.67 3.44
CA LEU A 86 -2.81 8.72 2.33
C LEU A 86 -2.94 7.28 2.82
N SER A 87 -2.26 6.89 3.89
CA SER A 87 -2.39 5.53 4.45
C SER A 87 -3.83 5.25 4.89
N VAL A 88 -4.45 6.19 5.62
CA VAL A 88 -5.86 6.06 6.06
C VAL A 88 -6.79 5.97 4.86
N GLY A 89 -6.66 6.87 3.88
CA GLY A 89 -7.50 6.88 2.69
C GLY A 89 -7.36 5.59 1.88
N PHE A 90 -6.14 5.10 1.72
CA PHE A 90 -5.89 3.88 0.96
C PHE A 90 -6.40 2.64 1.71
N ILE A 91 -6.15 2.53 3.02
CA ILE A 91 -6.73 1.46 3.85
C ILE A 91 -8.26 1.48 3.79
N ALA A 92 -8.88 2.65 3.91
CA ALA A 92 -10.33 2.78 3.84
C ALA A 92 -10.89 2.35 2.48
N LEU A 93 -10.21 2.74 1.38
CA LEU A 93 -10.57 2.31 0.02
C LEU A 93 -10.50 0.78 -0.12
N LEU A 94 -9.44 0.15 0.40
CA LEU A 94 -9.28 -1.31 0.34
C LEU A 94 -10.36 -2.03 1.15
N LEU A 95 -10.64 -1.58 2.37
CA LEU A 95 -11.69 -2.14 3.22
C LEU A 95 -13.07 -1.96 2.58
N LEU A 96 -13.33 -0.81 1.97
CA LEU A 96 -14.56 -0.57 1.23
C LEU A 96 -14.68 -1.51 0.02
N GLY A 97 -13.60 -1.70 -0.73
CA GLY A 97 -13.55 -2.65 -1.83
C GLY A 97 -13.86 -4.08 -1.38
N MET A 98 -13.36 -4.50 -0.21
CA MET A 98 -13.69 -5.81 0.37
C MET A 98 -15.18 -5.97 0.71
N LEU A 99 -15.84 -4.91 1.16
CA LEU A 99 -17.28 -4.95 1.47
C LEU A 99 -18.16 -5.16 0.23
N PHE A 100 -17.70 -4.69 -0.94
CA PHE A 100 -18.40 -4.83 -2.21
C PHE A 100 -17.92 -6.03 -3.05
N MET A 101 -16.95 -6.81 -2.56
CA MET A 101 -16.63 -8.12 -3.13
C MET A 101 -17.69 -9.13 -2.68
N VAL A 102 -18.78 -9.19 -3.44
CA VAL A 102 -19.84 -10.21 -3.39
C VAL A 102 -19.96 -10.85 -4.76
#